data_AF-A0A932X1J1-F1
#
_entry.id   AF-A0A932X1J1-F1
#
_cell.length_a   1.000
_cell.length_b   1.000
_cell.length_c   1.000
_cell.angle_alpha   90.00
_cell.angle_beta   90.00
_cell.angle_gamma   90.00
#
_symmetry.space_group_name_H-M   'P 1'
#
loop_
_entity.id
_entity.type
_entity.pdbx_description
1 polymer ?
#
loop_
_entity_poly.entity_id
_entity_poly.type
_entity_poly.pdbx_seq_one_letter_code
_entity_poly.pdbx_strand_id
1 'polypeptide(L)'
;MKGQHEQWLCRCVSGSQVRAFLTMVWAINGALALGNILLVAGWRPPVNTIAAQIRLNNEATFSAWYPSMLLMLLGLATLLQFAASHQGAGAGGGKACYGWLALAFLATALSVTEVAMLHEVLGNSYAKYVGHTVFGMRTQWPILLSPFIIASVVLLVRFFRGELARVPGVAPVAFAGLAVWVSVIALELLEWTVLLAPGLRGIRAFEPTFEEMCELAGTTLLLTAALRFGFATSKPSPEALDTAAAPVK
;
A
#
# COMPACT_ATOMS: atom_id res chain seq x y z
N MET A 1 18.79 12.34 -30.94
CA MET A 1 17.34 12.50 -30.66
C MET A 1 16.92 11.77 -29.38
N LYS A 2 17.52 12.09 -28.21
CA LYS A 2 17.24 11.39 -26.93
C LYS A 2 16.17 12.08 -26.04
N GLY A 3 15.51 13.14 -26.50
CA GLY A 3 14.74 14.05 -25.62
C GLY A 3 13.21 14.01 -25.71
N GLN A 4 12.58 13.08 -26.46
CA GLN A 4 11.13 13.14 -26.68
C GLN A 4 10.29 12.01 -26.06
N HIS A 5 10.90 10.94 -25.55
CA HIS A 5 10.15 9.80 -25.01
C HIS A 5 9.79 9.91 -23.51
N GLU A 6 10.39 10.83 -22.76
CA GLU A 6 10.27 10.88 -21.29
C GLU A 6 8.98 11.50 -20.73
N GLN A 7 8.09 12.05 -21.58
CA GLN A 7 6.93 12.83 -21.11
C GLN A 7 5.56 12.13 -21.19
N TRP A 8 5.51 10.83 -21.51
CA TRP A 8 4.24 10.20 -21.88
C TRP A 8 3.19 10.20 -20.76
N LEU A 9 3.59 9.96 -19.50
CA LEU A 9 2.65 9.87 -18.37
C LEU A 9 1.94 11.20 -18.06
N CYS A 10 2.58 12.34 -18.27
CA CYS A 10 1.99 13.65 -18.00
C CYS A 10 1.23 14.28 -19.17
N ARG A 11 1.28 13.67 -20.36
CA ARG A 11 0.47 14.13 -21.49
C ARG A 11 -0.99 13.74 -21.36
N CYS A 12 -1.29 12.64 -20.67
CA CYS A 12 -2.64 12.09 -20.61
C CYS A 12 -3.39 12.42 -19.32
N VAL A 13 -2.68 12.72 -18.23
CA VAL A 13 -3.30 12.93 -16.90
C VAL A 13 -2.79 14.21 -16.26
N SER A 14 -3.72 15.09 -15.90
CA SER A 14 -3.46 16.35 -15.21
C SER A 14 -3.36 16.16 -13.68
N GLY A 15 -2.66 17.08 -13.02
CA GLY A 15 -2.56 17.06 -11.55
C GLY A 15 -3.91 17.19 -10.83
N SER A 16 -4.93 17.81 -11.44
CA SER A 16 -6.28 17.87 -10.87
C SER A 16 -6.99 16.52 -10.95
N GLN A 17 -6.83 15.77 -12.05
CA GLN A 17 -7.38 14.42 -12.18
C GLN A 17 -6.81 13.47 -11.13
N VAL A 18 -5.50 13.54 -10.85
CA VAL A 18 -4.89 12.73 -9.79
C VAL A 18 -5.38 13.10 -8.41
N ARG A 19 -5.56 14.40 -8.12
CA ARG A 19 -6.16 14.83 -6.85
C ARG A 19 -7.59 14.33 -6.69
N ALA A 20 -8.40 14.41 -7.75
CA ALA A 20 -9.77 13.90 -7.75
C ALA A 20 -9.79 12.39 -7.52
N PHE A 21 -8.94 11.64 -8.23
CA PHE A 21 -8.77 10.20 -8.06
C PHE A 21 -8.40 9.84 -6.61
N LEU A 22 -7.38 10.46 -6.04
CA LEU A 22 -6.97 10.20 -4.65
C LEU A 22 -8.06 10.58 -3.64
N THR A 23 -8.81 11.66 -3.89
CA THR A 23 -9.96 12.05 -3.06
C THR A 23 -11.04 10.98 -3.09
N MET A 24 -11.33 10.41 -4.26
CA MET A 24 -12.28 9.31 -4.41
C MET A 24 -11.81 8.04 -3.67
N VAL A 25 -10.52 7.69 -3.76
CA VAL A 25 -9.94 6.58 -3.01
C VAL A 25 -10.13 6.79 -1.50
N TRP A 26 -9.78 7.96 -0.96
CA TRP A 26 -10.00 8.28 0.45
C TRP A 26 -11.48 8.26 0.86
N ALA A 27 -12.38 8.73 -0.01
CA ALA A 27 -13.81 8.68 0.25
C ALA A 27 -14.32 7.23 0.32
N ILE A 28 -13.85 6.35 -0.57
CA ILE A 28 -14.18 4.91 -0.54
C ILE A 28 -13.63 4.27 0.75
N ASN A 29 -12.37 4.52 1.10
CA ASN A 29 -11.78 4.03 2.36
C ASN A 29 -12.61 4.48 3.57
N GLY A 30 -12.98 5.77 3.63
CA GLY A 30 -13.78 6.31 4.72
C GLY A 30 -15.18 5.70 4.80
N ALA A 31 -15.81 5.44 3.66
CA ALA A 31 -17.11 4.79 3.60
C ALA A 31 -17.04 3.32 4.06
N LEU A 32 -16.01 2.57 3.63
CA LEU A 32 -15.78 1.19 4.07
C LEU A 32 -15.47 1.11 5.56
N ALA A 33 -14.59 1.99 6.05
CA ALA A 33 -14.25 2.11 7.47
C ALA A 33 -15.49 2.38 8.33
N LEU A 34 -16.26 3.41 7.99
CA LEU A 34 -17.47 3.77 8.71
C LEU A 34 -18.50 2.63 8.66
N GLY A 35 -18.69 2.01 7.48
CA GLY A 35 -19.59 0.88 7.31
C GLY A 35 -19.24 -0.29 8.25
N ASN A 36 -17.96 -0.65 8.34
CA ASN A 36 -17.52 -1.74 9.20
C ASN A 36 -17.61 -1.40 10.68
N ILE A 37 -17.25 -0.18 11.09
CA ILE A 37 -17.44 0.29 12.47
C ILE A 37 -18.92 0.18 12.87
N LEU A 38 -19.84 0.64 12.02
CA LEU A 38 -21.28 0.57 12.29
C LEU A 38 -21.77 -0.88 12.39
N LEU A 39 -21.31 -1.76 11.49
CA LEU A 39 -21.66 -3.18 11.51
C LEU A 39 -21.18 -3.87 12.80
N VAL A 40 -19.93 -3.61 13.22
CA VAL A 40 -19.37 -4.12 14.48
C VAL A 40 -20.12 -3.56 15.69
N ALA A 41 -20.52 -2.29 15.64
CA ALA A 41 -21.34 -1.65 16.67
C ALA A 41 -22.80 -2.17 16.74
N GLY A 42 -23.17 -3.13 15.89
CA GLY A 42 -24.47 -3.79 15.93
C GLY A 42 -25.49 -3.22 14.95
N TRP A 43 -25.11 -2.33 14.05
CA TRP A 43 -25.97 -1.95 12.93
C TRP A 43 -26.22 -3.17 12.04
N ARG A 44 -27.49 -3.52 11.83
CA ARG A 44 -27.90 -4.67 11.01
C ARG A 44 -28.78 -4.18 9.86
N PRO A 45 -28.18 -3.57 8.81
CA PRO A 45 -28.95 -3.23 7.62
C PRO A 45 -29.56 -4.49 6.99
N PRO A 46 -30.65 -4.36 6.22
CA PRO A 46 -31.26 -5.49 5.52
C PRO A 46 -30.21 -6.30 4.77
N VAL A 47 -30.23 -7.63 4.94
CA VAL A 47 -29.22 -8.59 4.45
C VAL A 47 -29.09 -8.59 2.93
N ASN A 48 -30.02 -7.92 2.26
CA ASN A 48 -30.16 -7.75 0.83
C ASN A 48 -29.02 -6.86 0.31
N THR A 49 -27.96 -7.53 -0.12
CA THR A 49 -26.84 -7.08 -0.96
C THR A 49 -25.84 -6.10 -0.35
N ILE A 50 -26.19 -4.87 0.03
CA ILE A 50 -25.16 -3.85 0.37
C ILE A 50 -24.40 -4.23 1.65
N ALA A 51 -25.13 -4.64 2.70
CA ALA A 51 -24.54 -5.07 3.97
C ALA A 51 -23.58 -6.25 3.82
N ALA A 52 -23.90 -7.17 2.90
CA ALA A 52 -23.07 -8.33 2.62
C ALA A 52 -21.81 -7.95 1.84
N GLN A 53 -21.86 -6.91 1.00
CA GLN A 53 -20.72 -6.49 0.17
C GLN A 53 -19.70 -5.61 0.88
N ILE A 54 -20.06 -5.00 2.02
CA ILE A 54 -19.19 -4.08 2.77
C ILE A 54 -18.55 -4.72 4.01
N ARG A 55 -18.90 -5.97 4.35
CA ARG A 55 -18.31 -6.70 5.48
C ARG A 55 -16.89 -7.12 5.14
N LEU A 56 -15.91 -6.50 5.79
CA LEU A 56 -14.49 -6.81 5.59
C LEU A 56 -14.16 -8.26 5.96
N ASN A 57 -14.87 -8.85 6.92
CA ASN A 57 -14.61 -10.20 7.39
C ASN A 57 -15.12 -11.34 6.49
N ASN A 58 -15.62 -11.05 5.29
CA ASN A 58 -16.21 -12.05 4.42
C ASN A 58 -15.46 -12.14 3.09
N GLU A 59 -14.93 -13.32 2.84
CA GLU A 59 -14.26 -13.71 1.61
C GLU A 59 -15.25 -13.59 0.43
N ALA A 60 -14.79 -13.09 -0.73
CA ALA A 60 -15.62 -12.83 -1.92
C ALA A 60 -16.62 -11.65 -1.85
N THR A 61 -16.38 -10.68 -0.98
CA THR A 61 -17.12 -9.40 -0.95
C THR A 61 -16.34 -8.28 -1.62
N PHE A 62 -17.02 -7.21 -2.06
CA PHE A 62 -16.33 -6.02 -2.55
C PHE A 62 -15.28 -5.50 -1.54
N SER A 63 -15.60 -5.53 -0.25
CA SER A 63 -14.67 -5.14 0.82
C SER A 63 -13.40 -5.99 0.87
N ALA A 64 -13.45 -7.29 0.57
CA ALA A 64 -12.25 -8.14 0.49
C ALA A 64 -11.42 -7.88 -0.79
N TRP A 65 -12.09 -7.56 -1.91
CA TRP A 65 -11.40 -7.34 -3.19
C TRP A 65 -10.77 -5.96 -3.29
N TYR A 66 -11.34 -4.97 -2.60
CA TYR A 66 -10.91 -3.57 -2.70
C TYR A 66 -9.46 -3.32 -2.20
N PRO A 67 -9.03 -3.81 -1.03
CA PRO A 67 -7.62 -3.72 -0.60
C PRO A 67 -6.65 -4.29 -1.64
N SER A 68 -7.00 -5.44 -2.22
CA SER A 68 -6.22 -6.08 -3.29
C SER A 68 -6.12 -5.20 -4.54
N MET A 69 -7.22 -4.59 -4.99
CA MET A 69 -7.21 -3.65 -6.12
C MET A 69 -6.33 -2.42 -5.82
N LEU A 70 -6.37 -1.91 -4.59
CA LEU A 70 -5.57 -0.77 -4.18
C LEU A 70 -4.06 -1.09 -4.15
N LEU A 71 -3.69 -2.29 -3.66
CA LEU A 71 -2.33 -2.82 -3.71
C LEU A 71 -1.85 -3.00 -5.15
N MET A 72 -2.70 -3.54 -6.04
CA MET A 72 -2.39 -3.65 -7.47
C MET A 72 -2.16 -2.29 -8.12
N LEU A 73 -2.98 -1.28 -7.79
CA LEU A 73 -2.81 0.10 -8.26
C LEU A 73 -1.47 0.70 -7.78
N LEU A 74 -1.09 0.46 -6.53
CA LEU A 74 0.24 0.83 -6.01
C LEU A 74 1.35 0.11 -6.78
N GLY A 75 1.19 -1.19 -7.04
CA GLY A 75 2.14 -1.99 -7.82
C GLY A 75 2.35 -1.43 -9.23
N LEU A 76 1.27 -1.12 -9.94
CA LEU A 76 1.32 -0.53 -11.27
C LEU A 76 1.94 0.88 -11.25
N ALA A 77 1.53 1.74 -10.31
CA ALA A 77 2.07 3.09 -10.20
C ALA A 77 3.59 3.09 -9.97
N THR A 78 4.08 2.20 -9.12
CA THR A 78 5.51 2.08 -8.79
C THR A 78 6.30 1.38 -9.90
N LEU A 79 5.70 0.42 -10.62
CA LEU A 79 6.29 -0.16 -11.82
C LEU A 79 6.46 0.87 -12.95
N LEU A 80 5.50 1.77 -13.12
CA LEU A 80 5.61 2.89 -14.05
C LEU A 80 6.75 3.84 -13.65
N GLN A 81 6.94 4.12 -12.35
CA GLN A 81 8.10 4.88 -11.88
C GLN A 81 9.42 4.18 -12.16
N PHE A 82 9.47 2.85 -11.97
CA PHE A 82 10.64 2.06 -12.31
C PHE A 82 10.97 2.19 -13.80
N ALA A 83 9.97 1.98 -14.68
CA ALA A 83 10.15 2.07 -16.12
C ALA A 83 10.64 3.47 -16.55
N ALA A 84 10.02 4.54 -16.03
CA ALA A 84 10.42 5.92 -16.32
C ALA A 84 11.85 6.22 -15.84
N SER A 85 12.17 5.82 -14.60
CA SER A 85 13.51 6.03 -14.02
C SER A 85 14.58 5.23 -14.74
N HIS A 86 14.27 4.01 -15.18
CA HIS A 86 15.23 3.14 -15.86
C HIS A 86 15.55 3.62 -17.27
N GLN A 87 14.55 4.13 -18.01
CA GLN A 87 14.75 4.66 -19.36
C GLN A 87 15.59 5.95 -19.38
N GLY A 88 15.42 6.84 -18.39
CA GLY A 88 16.12 8.12 -18.35
C GLY A 88 17.56 8.06 -17.81
N ALA A 89 17.95 6.99 -17.13
CA ALA A 89 19.18 7.01 -16.33
C ALA A 89 20.49 6.62 -17.07
N GLY A 90 20.43 6.35 -18.38
CA GLY A 90 21.62 6.00 -19.19
C GLY A 90 22.40 4.77 -18.66
N ALA A 91 23.64 4.58 -19.12
CA ALA A 91 24.47 3.43 -18.73
C ALA A 91 24.90 3.41 -17.24
N GLY A 92 24.68 4.51 -16.51
CA GLY A 92 24.97 4.66 -15.09
C GLY A 92 23.72 4.58 -14.20
N GLY A 93 22.62 4.04 -14.72
CA GLY A 93 21.30 4.12 -14.11
C GLY A 93 21.29 3.75 -12.63
N GLY A 94 20.99 4.75 -11.78
CA GLY A 94 21.20 4.69 -10.35
C GLY A 94 20.44 3.54 -9.69
N LYS A 95 21.12 2.83 -8.78
CA LYS A 95 20.58 1.71 -7.96
C LYS A 95 19.23 2.00 -7.29
N ALA A 96 18.88 3.27 -7.14
CA ALA A 96 17.60 3.72 -6.60
C ALA A 96 16.37 3.29 -7.43
N CYS A 97 16.51 3.05 -8.73
CA CYS A 97 15.40 2.57 -9.57
C CYS A 97 14.86 1.22 -9.10
N TYR A 98 15.73 0.33 -8.61
CA TYR A 98 15.31 -0.98 -8.10
C TYR A 98 14.45 -0.91 -6.83
N GLY A 99 14.46 0.22 -6.10
CA GLY A 99 13.53 0.43 -4.99
C GLY A 99 12.07 0.53 -5.45
N TRP A 100 11.84 1.14 -6.62
CA TRP A 100 10.51 1.16 -7.26
C TRP A 100 10.07 -0.24 -7.68
N LEU A 101 10.99 -1.02 -8.27
CA LEU A 101 10.70 -2.40 -8.67
C LEU A 101 10.41 -3.29 -7.44
N ALA A 102 11.17 -3.12 -6.36
CA ALA A 102 10.94 -3.85 -5.11
C ALA A 102 9.57 -3.53 -4.49
N LEU A 103 9.18 -2.25 -4.45
CA LEU A 103 7.86 -1.85 -3.99
C LEU A 103 6.74 -2.36 -4.91
N ALA A 104 6.96 -2.36 -6.23
CA ALA A 104 6.00 -2.90 -7.20
C ALA A 104 5.78 -4.41 -6.99
N PHE A 105 6.88 -5.15 -6.84
CA PHE A 105 6.83 -6.59 -6.55
C PHE A 105 6.13 -6.86 -5.22
N LEU A 106 6.50 -6.14 -4.16
CA LEU A 106 5.89 -6.30 -2.84
C LEU A 106 4.39 -6.04 -2.89
N ALA A 107 3.95 -4.91 -3.43
CA ALA A 107 2.52 -4.57 -3.51
C ALA A 107 1.73 -5.57 -4.36
N THR A 108 2.30 -6.05 -5.47
CA THR A 108 1.66 -7.07 -6.32
C THR A 108 1.58 -8.42 -5.61
N ALA A 109 2.65 -8.86 -4.95
CA ALA A 109 2.67 -10.10 -4.19
C ALA A 109 1.65 -10.08 -3.04
N LEU A 110 1.54 -8.94 -2.35
CA LEU A 110 0.53 -8.69 -1.32
C LEU A 110 -0.88 -8.75 -1.89
N SER A 111 -1.14 -8.07 -3.01
CA SER A 111 -2.44 -8.17 -3.69
C SER A 111 -2.81 -9.61 -4.02
N VAL A 112 -1.86 -10.45 -4.44
CA VAL A 112 -2.13 -11.87 -4.74
C VAL A 112 -2.38 -12.67 -3.47
N THR A 113 -1.61 -12.45 -2.40
CA THR A 113 -1.86 -13.16 -1.13
C THR A 113 -3.18 -12.75 -0.51
N GLU A 114 -3.63 -11.51 -0.64
CA GLU A 114 -4.94 -11.10 -0.13
C GLU A 114 -6.07 -11.83 -0.85
N VAL A 115 -6.04 -11.88 -2.19
CA VAL A 115 -7.07 -12.59 -2.97
C VAL A 115 -7.07 -14.09 -2.70
N ALA A 116 -5.88 -14.70 -2.55
CA ALA A 116 -5.73 -16.15 -2.39
C ALA A 116 -5.57 -16.60 -0.93
N MET A 117 -5.61 -15.66 0.03
CA MET A 117 -5.43 -15.86 1.47
C MET A 117 -4.18 -16.69 1.80
N LEU A 118 -3.09 -16.49 1.04
CA LEU A 118 -1.92 -17.35 1.12
C LEU A 118 -1.24 -17.25 2.49
N HIS A 119 -1.18 -16.05 3.07
CA HIS A 119 -0.58 -15.84 4.38
C HIS A 119 -1.37 -16.58 5.48
N GLU A 120 -2.69 -16.64 5.41
CA GLU A 120 -3.51 -17.44 6.34
C GLU A 120 -3.30 -18.94 6.14
N VAL A 121 -3.32 -19.42 4.90
CA VAL A 121 -3.10 -20.84 4.58
C VAL A 121 -1.73 -21.30 5.08
N LEU A 122 -0.71 -20.47 4.88
CA LEU A 122 0.65 -20.74 5.36
C LEU A 122 0.70 -20.70 6.89
N GLY A 123 0.07 -19.72 7.54
CA GLY A 123 -0.02 -19.61 8.99
C GLY A 123 -0.68 -20.83 9.62
N ASN A 124 -1.86 -21.22 9.13
CA ASN A 124 -2.61 -22.39 9.58
C ASN A 124 -1.83 -23.69 9.37
N SER A 125 -1.17 -23.84 8.22
CA SER A 125 -0.32 -25.01 7.94
C SER A 125 0.88 -25.07 8.90
N TYR A 126 1.58 -23.94 9.09
CA TYR A 126 2.72 -23.87 10.00
C TYR A 126 2.31 -24.15 11.45
N ALA A 127 1.20 -23.56 11.91
CA ALA A 127 0.65 -23.80 13.24
C ALA A 127 0.25 -25.27 13.45
N LYS A 128 -0.22 -25.95 12.41
CA LYS A 128 -0.59 -27.37 12.47
C LYS A 128 0.62 -28.31 12.53
N TYR A 129 1.66 -28.07 11.74
CA TYR A 129 2.78 -29.01 11.57
C TYR A 129 3.99 -28.72 12.47
N VAL A 130 4.20 -27.45 12.81
CA VAL A 130 5.35 -27.01 13.63
C VAL A 130 4.88 -26.51 14.99
N GLY A 131 3.74 -25.81 15.05
CA GLY A 131 2.92 -25.57 16.23
C GLY A 131 3.64 -25.48 17.57
N HIS A 132 4.46 -24.44 17.77
CA HIS A 132 5.06 -24.12 19.06
C HIS A 132 4.59 -22.74 19.54
N THR A 133 4.69 -22.49 20.84
CA THR A 133 4.54 -21.14 21.38
C THR A 133 5.91 -20.48 21.47
N VAL A 134 6.10 -19.32 20.85
CA VAL A 134 7.32 -18.52 20.95
C VAL A 134 7.01 -17.31 21.84
N PHE A 135 7.69 -17.19 22.98
CA PHE A 135 7.39 -16.18 24.00
C PHE A 135 5.92 -16.16 24.46
N GLY A 136 5.28 -17.33 24.54
CA GLY A 136 3.85 -17.45 24.91
C GLY A 136 2.86 -17.08 23.79
N MET A 137 3.35 -16.66 22.62
CA MET A 137 2.54 -16.41 21.43
C MET A 137 2.43 -17.66 20.59
N ARG A 138 1.22 -17.98 20.11
CA ARG A 138 1.05 -19.00 19.07
C ARG A 138 1.83 -18.57 17.83
N THR A 139 2.65 -19.47 17.28
CA THR A 139 3.31 -19.19 16.01
C THR A 139 2.29 -19.08 14.88
N GLN A 140 2.13 -17.86 14.37
CA GLN A 140 1.28 -17.53 13.23
C GLN A 140 2.12 -17.01 12.06
N TRP A 141 1.45 -16.71 10.94
CA TRP A 141 2.10 -16.21 9.73
C TRP A 141 2.97 -14.96 9.95
N PRO A 142 2.64 -13.97 10.83
CA PRO A 142 3.49 -12.79 10.98
C PRO A 142 4.85 -13.14 11.58
N ILE A 143 4.89 -14.11 12.50
CA ILE A 143 6.14 -14.60 13.12
C ILE A 143 6.96 -15.35 12.06
N LEU A 144 6.30 -16.24 11.29
CA LEU A 144 6.93 -17.00 10.22
C LEU A 144 7.54 -16.10 9.13
N LEU A 145 6.81 -15.07 8.72
CA LEU A 145 7.22 -14.13 7.67
C LEU A 145 8.04 -12.94 8.20
N SER A 146 8.27 -12.84 9.52
CA SER A 146 8.95 -11.71 10.14
C SER A 146 10.31 -11.37 9.54
N PRO A 147 11.18 -12.32 9.11
CA PRO A 147 12.45 -11.95 8.48
C PRO A 147 12.25 -11.20 7.15
N PHE A 148 11.25 -11.62 6.36
CA PHE A 148 10.89 -10.99 5.09
C PHE A 148 10.22 -9.63 5.30
N ILE A 149 9.36 -9.52 6.31
CA ILE A 149 8.72 -8.25 6.71
C ILE A 149 9.80 -7.24 7.13
N ILE A 150 10.71 -7.62 8.03
CA ILE A 150 11.80 -6.76 8.50
C ILE A 150 12.71 -6.33 7.32
N ALA A 151 13.11 -7.28 6.47
CA ALA A 151 13.93 -6.97 5.30
C ALA A 151 13.22 -5.98 4.35
N SER A 152 11.92 -6.17 4.10
CA SER A 152 11.11 -5.27 3.28
C SER A 152 11.01 -3.88 3.88
N VAL A 153 10.73 -3.76 5.18
CA VAL A 153 10.69 -2.47 5.89
C VAL A 153 12.04 -1.75 5.80
N VAL A 154 13.15 -2.46 6.06
CA VAL A 154 14.50 -1.87 5.97
C VAL A 154 14.78 -1.37 4.54
N LEU A 155 14.46 -2.17 3.52
CA LEU A 155 14.63 -1.79 2.12
C LEU A 155 13.81 -0.54 1.79
N LEU A 156 12.53 -0.51 2.16
CA LEU A 156 11.64 0.62 1.92
C LEU A 156 12.10 1.88 2.65
N VAL A 157 12.52 1.78 3.91
CA VAL A 157 13.07 2.92 4.66
C VAL A 157 14.29 3.49 3.95
N ARG A 158 15.23 2.63 3.51
CA ARG A 158 16.42 3.08 2.77
C ARG A 158 16.04 3.74 1.45
N PHE A 159 15.10 3.14 0.72
CA PHE A 159 14.59 3.67 -0.53
C PHE A 159 13.89 5.04 -0.33
N PHE A 160 13.04 5.20 0.67
CA PHE A 160 12.33 6.45 0.95
C PHE A 160 13.26 7.57 1.38
N ARG A 161 14.29 7.27 2.20
CA ARG A 161 15.31 8.26 2.60
C ARG A 161 16.17 8.73 1.42
N GLY A 162 16.40 7.86 0.45
CA GLY A 162 17.22 8.18 -0.72
C GLY A 162 16.42 8.83 -1.84
N GLU A 163 15.53 8.06 -2.45
CA GLU A 163 14.86 8.46 -3.69
C GLU A 163 13.70 9.42 -3.43
N LEU A 164 12.78 9.08 -2.53
CA LEU A 164 11.59 9.91 -2.30
C LEU A 164 11.91 11.24 -1.63
N ALA A 165 13.01 11.33 -0.88
CA ALA A 165 13.46 12.56 -0.24
C ALA A 165 13.89 13.64 -1.26
N ARG A 166 14.09 13.28 -2.53
CA ARG A 166 14.40 14.23 -3.61
C ARG A 166 13.24 15.17 -3.93
N VAL A 167 12.01 14.79 -3.58
CA VAL A 167 10.81 15.62 -3.76
C VAL A 167 10.27 16.06 -2.39
N PRO A 168 10.27 17.38 -2.08
CA PRO A 168 9.76 17.89 -0.81
C PRO A 168 8.35 17.40 -0.49
N GLY A 169 8.15 16.92 0.74
CA GLY A 169 6.85 16.47 1.23
C GLY A 169 6.39 15.07 0.75
N VAL A 170 7.12 14.40 -0.14
CA VAL A 170 6.78 13.02 -0.57
C VAL A 170 7.24 11.98 0.45
N ALA A 171 8.50 12.04 0.88
CA ALA A 171 9.04 11.06 1.83
C ALA A 171 8.25 10.99 3.16
N PRO A 172 7.84 12.11 3.80
CA PRO A 172 7.01 12.04 5.02
C PRO A 172 5.69 11.29 4.82
N VAL A 173 5.03 11.46 3.66
CA VAL A 173 3.79 10.75 3.32
C VAL A 173 4.06 9.25 3.16
N ALA A 174 5.17 8.87 2.51
CA ALA A 174 5.56 7.48 2.38
C ALA A 174 5.91 6.82 3.73
N PHE A 175 6.62 7.54 4.60
CA PHE A 175 6.90 7.07 5.97
C PHE A 175 5.64 6.91 6.80
N ALA A 176 4.69 7.86 6.70
CA ALA A 176 3.39 7.71 7.35
C ALA A 176 2.65 6.48 6.82
N GLY A 177 2.63 6.27 5.50
CA GLY A 177 2.05 5.09 4.89
C GLY A 177 2.67 3.78 5.38
N LEU A 178 4.00 3.70 5.41
CA LEU A 178 4.71 2.52 5.91
C LEU A 178 4.48 2.30 7.42
N ALA A 179 4.45 3.36 8.23
CA ALA A 179 4.21 3.25 9.66
C ALA A 179 2.79 2.73 9.96
N VAL A 180 1.78 3.26 9.26
CA VAL A 180 0.41 2.78 9.36
C VAL A 180 0.31 1.32 8.87
N TRP A 181 0.97 1.00 7.76
CA TRP A 181 0.94 -0.36 7.19
C TRP A 181 1.65 -1.39 8.08
N VAL A 182 2.78 -1.05 8.70
CA VAL A 182 3.46 -1.92 9.69
C VAL A 182 2.64 -2.07 10.98
N SER A 183 1.78 -1.10 11.31
CA SER A 183 0.93 -1.18 12.52
C SER A 183 -0.07 -2.34 12.48
N VAL A 184 -0.44 -2.81 11.29
CA VAL A 184 -1.26 -4.02 11.05
C VAL A 184 -0.66 -5.23 11.76
N ILE A 185 0.65 -5.45 11.57
CA ILE A 185 1.38 -6.53 12.25
C ILE A 185 1.32 -6.39 13.78
N ALA A 186 1.35 -5.16 14.29
CA ALA A 186 1.25 -4.91 15.72
C ALA A 186 -0.17 -5.16 16.26
N LEU A 187 -1.21 -4.85 15.47
CA LEU A 187 -2.61 -5.13 15.80
C LEU A 187 -2.87 -6.64 15.84
N GLU A 188 -2.41 -7.37 14.82
CA GLU A 188 -2.42 -8.83 14.78
C GLU A 188 -1.77 -9.41 16.05
N LEU A 189 -0.53 -9.01 16.35
CA LEU A 189 0.18 -9.48 17.55
C LEU A 189 -0.57 -9.12 18.85
N LEU A 190 -1.21 -7.96 18.92
CA LEU A 190 -2.03 -7.54 20.06
C LEU A 190 -3.29 -8.42 20.20
N GLU A 191 -3.92 -8.79 19.08
CA GLU A 191 -5.07 -9.70 19.09
C GLU A 191 -4.70 -11.02 19.77
N TRP A 192 -3.61 -11.64 19.31
CA TRP A 192 -3.15 -12.94 19.79
C TRP A 192 -2.62 -12.94 21.23
N THR A 193 -2.11 -11.81 21.72
CA THR A 193 -1.47 -11.73 23.05
C THR A 193 -2.40 -11.19 24.13
N VAL A 194 -3.20 -10.18 23.81
CA VAL A 194 -3.98 -9.43 24.81
C VAL A 194 -5.47 -9.63 24.60
N LEU A 195 -5.95 -9.49 23.37
CA LEU A 195 -7.40 -9.41 23.12
C LEU A 195 -8.14 -10.76 23.20
N LEU A 196 -7.41 -11.87 23.25
CA LEU A 196 -7.99 -13.19 23.56
C LEU A 196 -8.49 -13.34 25.00
N ALA A 197 -8.16 -12.39 25.90
CA ALA A 197 -8.66 -12.41 27.28
C ALA A 197 -10.21 -12.34 27.33
N PRO A 198 -10.89 -13.16 28.16
CA PRO A 198 -12.36 -13.24 28.19
C PRO A 198 -13.10 -11.90 28.39
N GLY A 199 -12.48 -10.94 29.07
CA GLY A 199 -13.06 -9.61 29.34
C GLY A 199 -12.98 -8.62 28.18
N LEU A 200 -12.25 -8.92 27.10
CA LEU A 200 -11.97 -7.96 26.01
C LEU A 200 -12.72 -8.26 24.71
N ARG A 201 -13.72 -9.16 24.74
CA ARG A 201 -14.49 -9.58 23.55
C ARG A 201 -15.09 -8.40 22.77
N GLY A 202 -15.55 -7.36 23.48
CA GLY A 202 -16.11 -6.17 22.84
C GLY A 202 -15.06 -5.38 22.05
N ILE A 203 -13.86 -5.20 22.60
CA ILE A 203 -12.75 -4.51 21.93
C ILE A 203 -12.21 -5.36 20.78
N ARG A 204 -12.06 -6.67 21.01
CA ARG A 204 -11.63 -7.64 19.99
C ARG A 204 -12.52 -7.60 18.74
N ALA A 205 -13.82 -7.37 18.89
CA ALA A 205 -14.72 -7.29 17.74
C ALA A 205 -14.39 -6.15 16.76
N PHE A 206 -13.71 -5.09 17.21
CA PHE A 206 -13.28 -3.98 16.36
C PHE A 206 -11.89 -4.16 15.76
N GLU A 207 -11.10 -5.10 16.27
CA GLU A 207 -9.69 -5.25 15.89
C GLU A 207 -9.52 -5.53 14.38
N PRO A 208 -10.27 -6.47 13.75
CA PRO A 208 -10.15 -6.69 12.31
C PRO A 208 -10.54 -5.46 11.49
N THR A 209 -11.47 -4.65 12.00
CA THR A 209 -11.84 -3.39 11.34
C THR A 209 -10.69 -2.38 11.39
N PHE A 210 -9.97 -2.29 12.50
CA PHE A 210 -8.83 -1.39 12.62
C PHE A 210 -7.64 -1.85 11.77
N GLU A 211 -7.40 -3.16 11.71
CA GLU A 211 -6.37 -3.77 10.88
C GLU A 211 -6.56 -3.38 9.40
N GLU A 212 -7.72 -3.69 8.85
CA GLU A 212 -8.11 -3.36 7.47
C GLU A 212 -8.08 -1.84 7.19
N MET A 213 -8.53 -1.02 8.14
CA MET A 213 -8.44 0.43 8.02
C MET A 213 -6.99 0.91 7.92
N CYS A 214 -6.08 0.32 8.71
CA CYS A 214 -4.65 0.61 8.63
C CYS A 214 -4.08 0.15 7.28
N GLU A 215 -4.46 -1.00 6.76
CA GLU A 215 -4.02 -1.46 5.44
C GLU A 215 -4.45 -0.52 4.31
N LEU A 216 -5.73 -0.15 4.29
CA LEU A 216 -6.28 0.78 3.30
C LEU A 216 -5.61 2.15 3.38
N ALA A 217 -5.48 2.71 4.59
CA ALA A 217 -4.86 4.01 4.79
C ALA A 217 -3.36 3.99 4.45
N GLY A 218 -2.63 2.97 4.90
CA GLY A 218 -1.21 2.78 4.62
C GLY A 218 -0.92 2.68 3.13
N THR A 219 -1.66 1.82 2.42
CA THR A 219 -1.53 1.63 0.97
C THR A 219 -1.90 2.90 0.20
N THR A 220 -2.95 3.60 0.63
CA THR A 220 -3.37 4.87 -0.02
C THR A 220 -2.32 5.97 0.16
N LEU A 221 -1.68 6.05 1.33
CA LEU A 221 -0.59 6.99 1.57
C LEU A 221 0.64 6.67 0.70
N LEU A 222 1.00 5.39 0.58
CA LEU A 222 2.08 4.94 -0.32
C LEU A 222 1.76 5.26 -1.79
N LEU A 223 0.54 5.01 -2.24
CA LEU A 223 0.08 5.35 -3.59
C LEU A 223 0.12 6.87 -3.81
N THR A 224 -0.33 7.65 -2.83
CA THR A 224 -0.27 9.12 -2.86
C THR A 224 1.18 9.59 -3.01
N ALA A 225 2.11 9.00 -2.27
CA ALA A 225 3.54 9.33 -2.37
C ALA A 225 4.11 8.98 -3.76
N ALA A 226 3.82 7.78 -4.27
CA ALA A 226 4.28 7.34 -5.58
C ALA A 226 3.77 8.23 -6.72
N LEU A 227 2.48 8.59 -6.71
CA LEU A 227 1.90 9.48 -7.71
C LEU A 227 2.46 10.90 -7.59
N ARG A 228 2.56 11.45 -6.37
CA ARG A 228 3.15 12.79 -6.16
C ARG A 228 4.59 12.86 -6.63
N PHE A 229 5.38 11.82 -6.38
CA PHE A 229 6.75 11.73 -6.87
C PHE A 229 6.77 11.80 -8.40
N GLY A 230 6.01 10.94 -9.07
CA GLY A 230 5.94 10.88 -10.53
C GLY A 230 5.55 12.20 -11.18
N PHE A 231 4.58 12.91 -10.62
CA PHE A 231 4.15 14.22 -11.13
C PHE A 231 5.14 15.35 -10.87
N ALA A 232 5.97 15.23 -9.84
CA ALA A 232 6.99 16.23 -9.55
C ALA A 232 8.20 16.06 -10.47
N THR A 233 8.59 14.82 -10.78
CA THR A 233 9.77 14.50 -11.59
C THR A 233 9.52 14.55 -13.10
N SER A 234 8.26 14.53 -13.54
CA SER A 234 7.87 14.58 -14.95
C SER A 234 7.75 15.98 -15.55
N LYS A 235 7.78 17.05 -14.73
CA LYS A 235 7.69 18.43 -15.22
C LYS A 235 9.00 18.79 -15.93
N PRO A 236 8.96 19.32 -17.17
CA PRO A 236 10.16 19.78 -17.85
C PRO A 236 10.85 20.87 -17.02
N SER A 237 12.18 20.84 -16.95
CA SER A 237 12.93 21.92 -16.31
C SER A 237 12.71 23.22 -17.10
N PRO A 238 12.67 24.40 -16.44
CA PRO A 238 12.56 25.69 -17.12
C PRO A 238 13.63 25.87 -18.21
N GLU A 239 14.86 25.41 -17.96
CA GLU A 239 15.96 25.44 -18.93
C GLU A 239 15.68 24.62 -20.21
N ALA A 240 14.94 23.53 -20.12
CA ALA A 240 14.53 22.74 -21.28
C ALA A 240 13.49 23.46 -22.14
N LEU A 241 12.71 24.38 -21.56
CA LEU A 241 11.76 25.23 -22.28
C LEU A 241 12.50 26.40 -22.95
N ASP A 242 13.48 26.99 -22.28
CA ASP A 242 14.26 28.11 -22.83
C ASP A 242 15.15 27.69 -24.01
N THR A 243 15.73 26.49 -23.96
CA THR A 243 16.53 25.93 -25.07
C THR A 243 15.69 25.53 -26.28
N ALA A 244 14.42 25.13 -26.08
CA ALA A 244 13.49 24.86 -27.17
C ALA A 244 12.95 26.14 -27.84
N ALA A 245 12.97 27.28 -27.13
CA ALA A 245 12.50 28.57 -27.63
C ALA A 245 13.56 29.36 -28.41
N ALA A 246 14.84 28.94 -28.38
CA ALA A 246 15.89 29.60 -29.13
C ALA A 246 15.71 29.40 -30.65
N PRO A 247 15.57 30.48 -31.46
CA PRO A 247 15.40 30.34 -32.90
C PRO A 247 16.64 29.70 -33.51
N VAL A 248 16.44 28.62 -34.26
CA VAL A 248 17.49 27.96 -35.04
C VAL A 248 17.99 28.99 -36.07
N LYS A 249 19.22 29.46 -35.88
CA LYS A 249 19.91 30.32 -36.86
C LYS A 249 20.39 29.51 -38.06
#